data_AF-A0A9X5X617-F1
#
_entry.id   AF-A0A9X5X617-F1
#
_cell.length_a   1.000
_cell.length_b   1.000
_cell.length_c   1.000
_cell.angle_alpha   90.00
_cell.angle_beta   90.00
_cell.angle_gamma   90.00
#
_symmetry.space_group_name_H-M   'P 1'
#
loop_
_entity.id
_entity.type
_entity.pdbx_description
1 polymer ?
#
loop_
_entity_poly.entity_id
_entity_poly.type
_entity_poly.pdbx_seq_one_letter_code
_entity_poly.pdbx_strand_id
1 'polypeptide(L)'
;MSSRNADTSRAVVAGLTAGLVVLDGRSTGVTDIVRLADGAARPVPGTEAMKRVEQSWDAARQIAATGRVYGRSTGVGANRNEDVPTEAAAEHGLRLLRSHAGAIGEELPARQ
;
A
#
# COMPACT_ATOMS: atom_id res chain seq x y z
N MET A 1 -32.91 -31.19 6.70
CA MET A 1 -32.89 -29.95 7.51
C MET A 1 -31.54 -29.20 7.47
N SER A 2 -30.69 -29.38 6.43
CA SER A 2 -29.32 -28.82 6.41
C SER A 2 -29.13 -27.62 5.45
N SER A 3 -30.03 -27.43 4.47
CA SER A 3 -29.87 -26.40 3.43
C SER A 3 -30.06 -24.95 3.90
N ARG A 4 -30.93 -24.73 4.89
CA ARG A 4 -31.25 -23.38 5.39
C ARG A 4 -30.08 -22.72 6.13
N ASN A 5 -29.21 -23.52 6.77
CA ASN A 5 -28.04 -23.00 7.48
C ASN A 5 -26.92 -22.60 6.51
N ALA A 6 -26.69 -23.36 5.44
CA ALA A 6 -25.68 -23.05 4.43
C ALA A 6 -25.98 -21.76 3.67
N ASP A 7 -27.26 -21.51 3.35
CA ASP A 7 -27.70 -20.31 2.63
C ASP A 7 -27.57 -19.05 3.50
N THR A 8 -27.92 -19.19 4.79
CA THR A 8 -27.74 -18.13 5.79
C THR A 8 -26.27 -17.78 5.98
N SER A 9 -25.38 -18.78 6.11
CA SER A 9 -23.94 -18.56 6.23
C SER A 9 -23.34 -17.88 5.00
N ARG A 10 -23.79 -18.25 3.79
CA ARG A 10 -23.32 -17.64 2.54
C ARG A 10 -23.79 -16.19 2.39
N ALA A 11 -25.02 -15.88 2.79
CA ALA A 11 -25.54 -14.52 2.80
C ALA A 11 -24.84 -13.62 3.84
N VAL A 12 -24.51 -14.17 5.01
CA VAL A 12 -23.74 -13.46 6.05
C VAL A 12 -22.30 -13.19 5.58
N VAL A 13 -21.64 -14.16 4.96
CA VAL A 13 -20.29 -13.96 4.38
C VAL A 13 -20.35 -12.96 3.23
N ALA A 14 -21.37 -13.02 2.37
CA ALA A 14 -21.59 -12.05 1.30
C ALA A 14 -21.83 -10.63 1.85
N GLY A 15 -22.61 -10.49 2.92
CA GLY A 15 -22.85 -9.21 3.63
C GLY A 15 -21.62 -8.67 4.34
N LEU A 16 -20.80 -9.54 4.95
CA LEU A 16 -19.49 -9.18 5.51
C LEU A 16 -18.53 -8.72 4.41
N THR A 17 -18.52 -9.37 3.25
CA THR A 17 -17.74 -8.91 2.09
C THR A 17 -18.34 -7.65 1.43
N ALA A 18 -19.64 -7.40 1.58
CA ALA A 18 -20.28 -6.18 1.07
C ALA A 18 -19.85 -4.92 1.83
N GLY A 19 -19.28 -5.05 3.04
CA GLY A 19 -18.64 -3.96 3.77
C GLY A 19 -17.11 -3.91 3.61
N LEU A 20 -16.51 -4.82 2.84
CA LEU A 20 -15.06 -4.93 2.67
C LEU A 20 -14.65 -4.78 1.20
N VAL A 21 -13.43 -4.31 1.00
CA VAL A 21 -12.73 -4.37 -0.29
C VAL A 21 -11.40 -5.06 -0.05
N VAL A 22 -11.20 -6.22 -0.70
CA VAL A 22 -9.92 -6.94 -0.63
C VAL A 22 -8.93 -6.28 -1.58
N LEU A 23 -7.85 -5.72 -1.04
CA LEU A 23 -6.76 -5.15 -1.81
C LEU A 23 -5.78 -6.26 -2.17
N ASP A 24 -5.92 -6.79 -3.38
CA ASP A 24 -5.06 -7.83 -3.92
C ASP A 24 -3.98 -7.30 -4.89
N GLY A 25 -4.06 -6.02 -5.23
CA GLY A 25 -3.17 -5.34 -6.19
C GLY A 25 -3.45 -5.68 -7.65
N ARG A 26 -4.60 -6.27 -7.99
CA ARG A 26 -4.96 -6.70 -9.35
C ARG A 26 -6.40 -6.38 -9.74
N SER A 27 -7.37 -6.57 -8.84
CA SER A 27 -8.80 -6.57 -9.18
C SER A 27 -9.58 -5.35 -8.70
N THR A 28 -8.97 -4.44 -7.92
CA THR A 28 -9.68 -3.26 -7.38
C THR A 28 -10.17 -2.37 -8.52
N GLY A 29 -11.50 -2.25 -8.65
CA GLY A 29 -12.15 -1.42 -9.67
C GLY A 29 -12.58 -0.05 -9.13
N VAL A 30 -13.03 0.83 -10.04
CA VAL A 30 -13.48 2.20 -9.70
C VAL A 30 -14.60 2.18 -8.66
N THR A 31 -15.56 1.25 -8.77
CA THR A 31 -16.66 1.12 -7.79
C THR A 31 -16.16 0.86 -6.38
N ASP A 32 -15.11 0.05 -6.22
CA ASP A 32 -14.51 -0.21 -4.92
C ASP A 32 -13.77 1.01 -4.38
N ILE A 33 -13.07 1.75 -5.24
CA ILE A 33 -12.43 3.02 -4.86
C ILE A 33 -13.45 4.04 -4.36
N VAL A 34 -14.59 4.19 -5.06
CA VAL A 34 -15.67 5.08 -4.64
C VAL A 34 -16.22 4.66 -3.27
N ARG A 35 -16.48 3.37 -3.07
CA ARG A 35 -16.95 2.85 -1.78
C ARG A 35 -15.96 3.09 -0.64
N LEU A 36 -14.65 3.00 -0.92
CA LEU A 36 -13.60 3.30 0.06
C LEU A 36 -13.53 4.79 0.38
N ALA A 37 -13.56 5.65 -0.65
CA ALA A 37 -13.54 7.11 -0.51
C ALA A 37 -14.77 7.64 0.25
N ASP A 38 -15.94 7.02 0.04
CA ASP A 38 -17.19 7.37 0.72
C ASP A 38 -17.31 6.74 2.13
N GLY A 39 -16.32 5.94 2.56
CA GLY A 39 -16.37 5.23 3.85
C GLY A 39 -17.41 4.11 3.93
N ALA A 40 -18.02 3.73 2.80
CA ALA A 40 -19.02 2.67 2.69
C ALA A 40 -18.43 1.26 2.72
N ALA A 41 -17.10 1.14 2.63
CA ALA A 41 -16.38 -0.12 2.80
C ALA A 41 -15.04 0.10 3.52
N ARG A 42 -14.51 -0.95 4.16
CA ARG A 42 -13.16 -0.94 4.75
C ARG A 42 -12.19 -1.74 3.88
N PRO A 43 -10.95 -1.25 3.68
CA PRO A 43 -9.94 -2.01 2.95
C PRO A 43 -9.39 -3.13 3.83
N VAL A 44 -9.18 -4.31 3.24
CA VAL A 44 -8.45 -5.41 3.87
C VAL A 44 -7.38 -5.95 2.91
N PRO A 45 -6.13 -6.16 3.35
CA PRO A 45 -5.10 -6.70 2.47
C PRO A 45 -5.40 -8.17 2.15
N GLY A 46 -5.31 -8.54 0.87
CA GLY A 46 -5.42 -9.94 0.47
C GLY A 46 -4.23 -10.76 0.95
N THR A 47 -4.46 -11.98 1.47
CA THR A 47 -3.37 -12.84 2.01
C THR A 47 -2.28 -13.11 0.99
N GLU A 48 -2.63 -13.47 -0.24
CA GLU A 48 -1.63 -13.70 -1.30
C GLU A 48 -0.94 -12.42 -1.76
N ALA A 49 -1.61 -11.26 -1.64
CA ALA A 49 -0.98 -9.98 -1.92
C ALA A 49 0.07 -9.64 -0.85
N MET A 50 -0.21 -9.91 0.43
CA MET A 50 0.77 -9.73 1.49
C MET A 50 2.00 -10.61 1.30
N LYS A 51 1.83 -11.87 0.87
CA LYS A 51 2.97 -12.74 0.51
C LYS A 51 3.82 -12.15 -0.60
N ARG A 52 3.20 -11.57 -1.64
CA ARG A 52 3.95 -10.89 -2.73
C ARG A 52 4.67 -9.63 -2.24
N VAL A 53 4.05 -8.87 -1.34
CA VAL A 53 4.67 -7.69 -0.73
C VAL A 53 5.91 -8.09 0.08
N GLU A 54 5.82 -9.16 0.89
CA GLU A 54 6.95 -9.69 1.65
C GLU A 54 8.10 -10.12 0.73
N GLN A 55 7.80 -10.91 -0.32
CA GLN A 55 8.78 -11.31 -1.32
C GLN A 55 9.45 -10.10 -2.00
N SER A 56 8.67 -9.07 -2.35
CA SER A 56 9.20 -7.85 -2.96
C SER A 56 10.08 -7.07 -1.99
N TRP A 57 9.71 -7.02 -0.71
CA TRP A 57 10.49 -6.34 0.33
C TRP A 57 11.84 -7.02 0.56
N ASP A 58 11.84 -8.35 0.65
CA ASP A 58 13.07 -9.13 0.80
C ASP A 58 14.01 -8.96 -0.40
N ALA A 59 13.47 -9.02 -1.62
CA ALA A 59 14.25 -8.77 -2.83
C ALA A 59 14.85 -7.37 -2.83
N ALA A 60 14.06 -6.33 -2.52
CA ALA A 60 14.54 -4.95 -2.44
C ALA A 60 15.66 -4.80 -1.39
N ARG A 61 15.54 -5.46 -0.23
CA ARG A 61 16.56 -5.46 0.82
C ARG A 61 17.86 -6.13 0.35
N GLN A 62 17.78 -7.26 -0.35
CA GLN A 62 18.95 -7.97 -0.89
C GLN A 62 19.67 -7.16 -1.99
N ILE A 63 18.91 -6.55 -2.91
CA ILE A 63 19.46 -5.71 -3.97
C ILE A 63 20.17 -4.49 -3.37
N ALA A 64 19.55 -3.82 -2.40
CA ALA A 64 20.13 -2.66 -1.72
C ALA A 64 21.39 -2.99 -0.92
N ALA A 65 21.56 -4.23 -0.47
CA ALA A 65 22.75 -4.67 0.26
C ALA A 65 23.96 -4.93 -0.66
N THR A 66 23.74 -5.11 -1.97
CA THR A 66 24.77 -5.60 -2.90
C THR A 66 25.06 -4.65 -4.07
N GLY A 67 24.23 -3.63 -4.29
CA GLY A 67 24.39 -2.70 -5.41
C GLY A 67 23.87 -1.29 -5.12
N ARG A 68 24.14 -0.38 -6.07
CA ARG A 68 23.63 1.00 -6.01
C ARG A 68 22.17 1.05 -6.49
N VAL A 69 21.29 1.57 -5.65
CA VAL A 69 19.84 1.66 -5.90
C VAL A 69 19.35 3.08 -5.68
N TYR A 70 18.74 3.65 -6.73
CA TYR A 70 18.17 5.00 -6.72
C TYR A 70 17.20 5.21 -5.55
N GLY A 71 17.45 6.24 -4.72
CA GLY A 71 16.61 6.58 -3.58
C GLY A 71 16.68 5.63 -2.38
N ARG A 72 17.56 4.61 -2.43
CA ARG A 72 17.78 3.67 -1.32
C ARG A 72 19.21 3.72 -0.81
N SER A 73 20.18 3.56 -1.70
CA SER A 73 21.62 3.70 -1.42
C SER A 73 22.23 4.92 -2.14
N THR A 74 21.40 5.71 -2.81
CA THR A 74 21.75 7.00 -3.39
C THR A 74 20.70 8.03 -3.01
N GLY A 75 21.01 9.31 -3.22
CA GLY A 75 19.99 10.35 -3.23
C GLY A 75 19.00 10.19 -4.39
N VAL A 76 18.05 11.13 -4.47
CA VAL A 76 17.06 11.24 -5.55
C VAL A 76 17.22 12.56 -6.32
N GLY A 77 16.65 12.64 -7.52
CA GLY A 77 16.65 13.86 -8.33
C GLY A 77 18.07 14.32 -8.68
N ALA A 78 18.36 15.60 -8.41
CA ALA A 78 19.70 16.16 -8.60
C ALA A 78 20.79 15.44 -7.80
N ASN A 79 20.43 14.81 -6.67
CA ASN A 79 21.36 14.11 -5.78
C ASN A 79 21.49 12.62 -6.10
N ARG A 80 21.03 12.16 -7.28
CA ARG A 80 21.05 10.72 -7.65
C ARG A 80 22.45 10.09 -7.69
N ASN A 81 23.48 10.91 -7.82
CA ASN A 81 24.87 10.44 -7.84
C ASN A 81 25.51 10.38 -6.46
N GLU A 82 24.88 11.02 -5.46
CA GLU A 82 25.34 11.02 -4.07
C GLU A 82 25.01 9.70 -3.40
N ASP A 83 25.96 9.16 -2.63
CA ASP A 83 25.76 7.93 -1.89
C ASP A 83 24.97 8.16 -0.59
N VAL A 84 24.11 7.20 -0.27
CA VAL A 84 23.37 7.14 1.00
C VAL A 84 23.77 5.85 1.70
N PRO A 85 24.51 5.94 2.81
CA PRO A 85 24.87 4.74 3.56
C PRO A 85 23.64 3.97 4.07
N THR A 86 23.77 2.64 4.14
CA THR A 86 22.67 1.76 4.55
C THR A 86 22.18 2.03 5.97
N GLU A 87 23.06 2.44 6.89
CA GLU A 87 22.69 2.79 8.27
C GLU A 87 21.83 4.06 8.34
N ALA A 88 22.10 5.05 7.49
CA ALA A 88 21.38 6.30 7.40
C ALA A 88 20.09 6.18 6.59
N ALA A 89 19.76 4.99 6.07
CA ALA A 89 18.70 4.83 5.09
C ALA A 89 17.30 5.14 5.65
N ALA A 90 17.07 4.93 6.95
CA ALA A 90 15.81 5.33 7.61
C ALA A 90 15.69 6.85 7.73
N GLU A 91 16.74 7.51 8.21
CA GLU A 91 16.80 8.98 8.31
C GLU A 91 16.76 9.64 6.92
N HIS A 92 17.37 9.01 5.92
CA HIS A 92 17.28 9.45 4.53
C HIS A 92 15.83 9.45 4.04
N GLY A 93 15.08 8.37 4.28
CA GLY A 93 13.65 8.31 3.95
C GLY A 93 12.85 9.44 4.59
N LEU A 94 13.11 9.74 5.87
CA LEU A 94 12.45 10.85 6.56
C LEU A 94 12.85 12.23 5.99
N ARG A 95 14.13 12.42 5.64
CA ARG A 95 14.59 13.65 4.96
C ARG A 95 13.91 13.84 3.61
N LEU A 96 13.72 12.78 2.84
CA LEU A 96 12.98 12.83 1.56
C LEU A 96 11.53 13.27 1.77
N LEU A 97 10.83 12.69 2.75
CA LEU A 97 9.45 13.09 3.05
C LEU A 97 9.38 14.59 3.41
N ARG A 98 10.30 15.06 4.27
CA ARG A 98 10.34 16.47 4.69
C ARG A 98 10.71 17.41 3.55
N SER A 99 11.65 17.05 2.68
CA SER A 99 12.07 17.91 1.57
C SER A 99 11.01 18.01 0.46
N HIS A 100 10.10 17.04 0.36
CA HIS A 100 9.03 17.01 -0.65
C HIS A 100 7.67 17.47 -0.13
N ALA A 101 7.52 17.67 1.18
CA ALA A 101 6.33 18.24 1.80
C ALA A 101 6.21 19.77 1.54
N GLY A 102 6.23 20.16 0.27
CA GLY A 102 6.21 21.55 -0.19
C GLY A 102 4.93 21.93 -0.95
N ALA A 103 3.85 21.15 -0.81
CA ALA A 103 2.56 21.48 -1.40
C ALA A 103 2.01 22.79 -0.81
N ILE A 104 1.32 23.57 -1.64
CA ILE A 104 0.68 24.85 -1.27
C ILE A 104 -0.77 24.88 -1.77
N GLY A 105 -1.60 25.72 -1.15
CA GLY A 105 -3.01 25.88 -1.47
C GLY A 105 -3.93 25.26 -0.42
N GLU A 106 -5.21 25.18 -0.75
CA GLU A 106 -6.23 24.56 0.12
C GLU A 106 -5.96 23.07 0.30
N GLU A 107 -6.32 22.56 1.48
CA GLU A 107 -6.29 21.12 1.75
C GLU A 107 -7.26 20.38 0.81
N LEU A 108 -6.89 19.14 0.45
CA LEU A 108 -7.82 18.27 -0.25
C LEU A 108 -9.00 17.95 0.67
N PRO A 109 -10.25 18.03 0.17
CA PRO A 109 -11.39 17.60 0.95
C PRO A 109 -11.26 16.13 1.39
N ALA A 110 -11.85 15.78 2.52
CA ALA A 110 -11.66 14.48 3.18
C ALA A 110 -12.05 13.24 2.34
N ARG A 111 -12.74 13.44 1.21
CA ARG A 111 -13.17 12.39 0.31
C ARG A 111 -12.09 12.00 -0.72
N GLN A 112 -11.18 12.90 -1.09
CA GLN A 112 -10.14 12.63 -2.10
C GLN A 112 -9.01 11.78 -1.53
#